data_AF-A0A8J8TJW7-F1
#
_entry.id   AF-A0A8J8TJW7-F1
#
_cell.length_a   1.000
_cell.length_b   1.000
_cell.length_c   1.000
_cell.angle_alpha   90.00
_cell.angle_beta   90.00
_cell.angle_gamma   90.00
#
_symmetry.space_group_name_H-M   'P 1'
#
loop_
_entity.id
_entity.type
_entity.pdbx_description
1 polymer ?
#
loop_
_entity_poly.entity_id
_entity_poly.type
_entity_poly.pdbx_seq_one_letter_code
_entity_poly.pdbx_strand_id
1 'polypeptide(L)'
;MSSQKKSKCLVYLAGDVTNYKPITYRFEGKGVKTFFSAHALSKIFEVDKTIALLPDSLLSNKDIAGNKLSPDDINTLKEGYKKLISDRAESLLGENKITKDIEEDIKSLVDKLEIEVIPNVGIGQAIKVNSDGQLEKDNKGYKRVKYSTSRSPVFIFNTIYTILHDLSENNEVFIDLTHGTNVLTSITMAVGALFKSRFFASPIMGAPSQDEVDIVELTDIVESMKDSLMIVSSIEKLDDRYFRDYISRLKNINPQNFNDNEKEVIDKIKAKDPNRVIDLLWNLRNGFTVNAINSMNDVSKYLSELKDDVSNLSNFYREWYDHPNLENIKEIVISNFYSTLNVNKIIISGKDDIERLRELVQLYINASIYDKALSLARELPVAKCLNDKGGGVFDDNDGTYKECDEITNDILRNKHSAIMQLRNYLVHGGLSKDMKTEVRNGEIKANVQISKKKIEEYVKGSLTKDLDDVMNKIMQSEIKFFIFCTFKMRYFLNIYFIIVLAIKDSKRAEKFKEREFQIIVLEEIEILGKWGVILVKENEIPIVKRRAMHG
;
A
#
# COMPACT_ATOMS: atom_id res chain seq x y z
N MET A 1 -31.88 2.91 3.85
CA MET A 1 -31.89 3.60 2.53
C MET A 1 -32.22 2.54 1.50
N SER A 2 -33.35 2.66 0.80
CA SER A 2 -33.79 1.66 -0.17
C SER A 2 -32.79 1.56 -1.31
N SER A 3 -32.39 0.34 -1.68
CA SER A 3 -31.61 0.08 -2.89
C SER A 3 -32.47 0.39 -4.12
N GLN A 4 -32.52 1.66 -4.53
CA GLN A 4 -33.01 1.99 -5.87
C GLN A 4 -32.09 1.28 -6.85
N LYS A 5 -32.68 0.46 -7.73
CA LYS A 5 -31.97 -0.23 -8.79
C LYS A 5 -31.30 0.84 -9.65
N LYS A 6 -29.96 0.85 -9.67
CA LYS A 6 -29.20 1.78 -10.52
C LYS A 6 -29.54 1.52 -11.99
N SER A 7 -29.70 2.59 -12.76
CA SER A 7 -29.87 2.53 -14.22
C SER A 7 -28.56 2.06 -14.86
N LYS A 8 -28.62 1.31 -15.96
CA LYS A 8 -27.44 0.82 -16.68
C LYS A 8 -27.07 1.82 -17.77
N CYS A 9 -25.83 2.30 -17.75
CA CYS A 9 -25.31 3.27 -18.71
C CYS A 9 -24.11 2.70 -19.45
N LEU A 10 -24.18 2.67 -20.78
CA LEU A 10 -23.04 2.37 -21.65
C LEU A 10 -22.32 3.66 -22.04
N VAL A 11 -21.01 3.69 -21.88
CA VAL A 11 -20.13 4.77 -22.33
C VAL A 11 -19.13 4.18 -23.31
N TYR A 12 -18.97 4.79 -24.49
CA TYR A 12 -18.01 4.32 -25.48
C TYR A 12 -17.21 5.48 -26.10
N LEU A 13 -16.02 5.18 -26.59
CA LEU A 13 -15.21 6.15 -27.33
C LEU A 13 -15.61 6.16 -28.80
N ALA A 14 -16.04 7.31 -29.31
CA ALA A 14 -16.41 7.44 -30.71
C ALA A 14 -15.20 7.27 -31.63
N GLY A 15 -15.34 6.39 -32.60
CA GLY A 15 -14.38 6.19 -33.69
C GLY A 15 -14.93 6.57 -35.06
N ASP A 16 -14.06 6.55 -36.06
CA ASP A 16 -14.44 6.74 -37.46
C ASP A 16 -15.15 5.50 -38.01
N VAL A 17 -16.48 5.55 -38.01
CA VAL A 17 -17.34 4.41 -38.41
C VAL A 17 -17.38 4.15 -39.92
N THR A 18 -16.78 5.02 -40.74
CA THR A 18 -16.89 4.95 -42.21
C THR A 18 -16.42 3.61 -42.80
N ASN A 19 -15.43 2.98 -42.15
CA ASN A 19 -14.84 1.72 -42.58
C ASN A 19 -15.35 0.50 -41.80
N TYR A 20 -16.26 0.68 -40.85
CA TYR A 20 -16.73 -0.41 -40.01
C TYR A 20 -17.57 -1.40 -40.82
N LYS A 21 -17.38 -2.69 -40.59
CA LYS A 21 -18.07 -3.77 -41.30
C LYS A 21 -18.98 -4.52 -40.34
N PRO A 22 -20.13 -5.03 -40.81
CA PRO A 22 -21.01 -5.83 -39.97
C PRO A 22 -20.33 -7.16 -39.60
N ILE A 23 -20.41 -7.50 -38.32
CA ILE A 23 -19.90 -8.72 -37.70
C ILE A 23 -20.84 -9.11 -36.56
N THR A 24 -20.86 -10.39 -36.17
CA THR A 24 -21.65 -10.89 -35.04
C THR A 24 -20.83 -10.79 -33.78
N TYR A 25 -21.16 -9.86 -32.89
CA TYR A 25 -20.53 -9.73 -31.58
C TYR A 25 -21.17 -10.73 -30.61
N ARG A 26 -20.35 -11.50 -29.88
CA ARG A 26 -20.78 -12.53 -28.94
C ARG A 26 -20.33 -12.21 -27.52
N PHE A 27 -21.21 -12.43 -26.56
CA PHE A 27 -20.89 -12.38 -25.13
C PHE A 27 -21.85 -13.29 -24.35
N GLU A 28 -21.32 -14.19 -23.53
CA GLU A 28 -22.11 -15.08 -22.65
C GLU A 28 -23.30 -15.77 -23.35
N GLY A 29 -23.09 -16.28 -24.56
CA GLY A 29 -24.12 -16.98 -25.35
C GLY A 29 -25.13 -16.08 -26.07
N LYS A 30 -25.09 -14.75 -25.87
CA LYS A 30 -25.83 -13.78 -26.69
C LYS A 30 -24.99 -13.39 -27.91
N GLY A 31 -25.63 -13.23 -29.07
CA GLY A 31 -25.01 -12.79 -30.31
C GLY A 31 -25.78 -11.64 -30.97
N VAL A 32 -25.09 -10.57 -31.36
CA VAL A 32 -25.70 -9.41 -32.05
C VAL A 32 -24.93 -9.07 -33.31
N LYS A 33 -25.57 -9.20 -34.46
CA LYS A 33 -25.00 -8.79 -35.75
C LYS A 33 -25.16 -7.29 -35.96
N THR A 34 -24.05 -6.57 -36.05
CA THR A 34 -23.99 -5.11 -36.25
C THR A 34 -22.61 -4.71 -36.76
N PHE A 35 -22.44 -3.49 -37.27
CA PHE A 35 -21.10 -2.97 -37.60
C PHE A 35 -20.44 -2.19 -36.45
N PHE A 36 -21.15 -2.04 -35.34
CA PHE A 36 -20.84 -1.05 -34.31
C PHE A 36 -20.94 -1.68 -32.91
N SER A 37 -19.82 -1.74 -32.19
CA SER A 37 -19.72 -2.46 -30.90
C SER A 37 -20.67 -1.91 -29.84
N ALA A 38 -20.82 -0.59 -29.74
CA ALA A 38 -21.70 0.00 -28.74
C ALA A 38 -23.18 -0.38 -28.96
N HIS A 39 -23.61 -0.62 -30.21
CA HIS A 39 -24.95 -1.18 -30.49
C HIS A 39 -25.07 -2.64 -30.06
N ALA A 40 -24.02 -3.45 -30.21
CA ALA A 40 -24.03 -4.82 -29.70
C ALA A 40 -24.12 -4.84 -28.17
N LEU A 41 -23.25 -4.08 -27.50
CA LEU A 41 -23.18 -4.03 -26.03
C LEU A 41 -24.45 -3.45 -25.42
N SER A 42 -25.06 -2.43 -26.04
CA SER A 42 -26.31 -1.85 -25.54
C SER A 42 -27.46 -2.87 -25.52
N LYS A 43 -27.53 -3.73 -26.56
CA LYS A 43 -28.49 -4.84 -26.64
C LYS A 43 -28.15 -6.00 -25.71
N ILE A 44 -26.89 -6.42 -25.65
CA ILE A 44 -26.46 -7.55 -24.82
C ILE A 44 -26.73 -7.27 -23.34
N PHE A 45 -26.40 -6.06 -22.88
CA PHE A 45 -26.54 -5.65 -21.47
C PHE A 45 -27.88 -5.00 -21.12
N GLU A 46 -28.72 -4.72 -22.13
CA GLU A 46 -30.02 -4.07 -22.00
C GLU A 46 -29.87 -2.74 -21.24
N VAL A 47 -29.03 -1.85 -21.78
CA VAL A 47 -28.71 -0.58 -21.14
C VAL A 47 -29.83 0.44 -21.32
N ASP A 48 -30.10 1.24 -20.29
CA ASP A 48 -31.12 2.28 -20.31
C ASP A 48 -30.63 3.52 -21.09
N LYS A 49 -29.31 3.75 -21.09
CA LYS A 49 -28.68 4.94 -21.65
C LYS A 49 -27.35 4.60 -22.33
N THR A 50 -27.09 5.24 -23.46
CA THR A 50 -25.81 5.14 -24.20
C THR A 50 -25.21 6.52 -24.41
N ILE A 51 -23.92 6.67 -24.12
CA ILE A 51 -23.18 7.92 -24.23
C ILE A 51 -21.94 7.70 -25.10
N ALA A 52 -21.81 8.51 -26.15
CA ALA A 52 -20.61 8.60 -26.96
C ALA A 52 -19.67 9.68 -26.42
N LEU A 53 -18.43 9.31 -26.14
CA LEU A 53 -17.33 10.25 -25.92
C LEU A 53 -16.71 10.58 -27.28
N LEU A 54 -17.12 11.71 -27.86
CA LEU A 54 -16.72 12.16 -29.20
C LEU A 54 -15.43 12.97 -29.16
N PRO A 55 -14.28 12.47 -29.65
CA PRO A 55 -13.09 13.29 -29.69
C PRO A 55 -13.20 14.42 -30.70
N ASP A 56 -12.76 15.62 -30.30
CA ASP A 56 -12.72 16.82 -31.15
C ASP A 56 -11.80 16.72 -32.38
N SER A 57 -11.06 15.62 -32.48
CA SER A 57 -10.25 15.26 -33.64
C SER A 57 -11.00 14.47 -34.72
N LEU A 58 -12.20 13.97 -34.44
CA LEU A 58 -12.94 13.10 -35.36
C LEU A 58 -13.75 13.91 -36.38
N LEU A 59 -14.41 14.98 -35.94
CA LEU A 59 -15.27 15.85 -36.75
C LEU A 59 -14.86 17.32 -36.54
N SER A 60 -15.05 18.15 -37.57
CA SER A 60 -14.78 19.59 -37.48
C SER A 60 -15.71 20.36 -38.39
N ASN A 61 -16.36 21.41 -37.85
CA ASN A 61 -17.06 22.42 -38.66
C ASN A 61 -16.13 23.55 -39.15
N LYS A 62 -14.87 23.55 -38.70
CA LYS A 62 -13.83 24.53 -39.08
C LYS A 62 -12.91 23.99 -40.14
N ASP A 63 -12.16 24.86 -40.80
CA ASP A 63 -11.20 24.46 -41.85
C ASP A 63 -9.91 23.86 -41.26
N ILE A 64 -9.67 24.10 -39.97
CA ILE A 64 -8.63 23.47 -39.16
C ILE A 64 -9.28 22.99 -37.86
N ALA A 65 -9.18 21.69 -37.59
CA ALA A 65 -9.72 21.05 -36.40
C ALA A 65 -8.80 21.26 -35.18
N GLY A 66 -9.35 21.17 -33.97
CA GLY A 66 -8.61 21.37 -32.71
C GLY A 66 -8.55 22.84 -32.23
N ASN A 67 -9.14 23.76 -33.00
CA ASN A 67 -9.38 25.14 -32.59
C ASN A 67 -10.45 25.21 -31.48
N LYS A 68 -10.48 26.34 -30.76
CA LYS A 68 -11.51 26.60 -29.72
C LYS A 68 -12.91 26.39 -30.29
N LEU A 69 -13.72 25.57 -29.63
CA LEU A 69 -15.11 25.28 -29.99
C LEU A 69 -16.06 26.18 -29.18
N SER A 70 -17.09 26.70 -29.84
CA SER A 70 -18.27 27.32 -29.20
C SER A 70 -19.32 26.26 -28.84
N PRO A 71 -20.35 26.59 -28.02
CA PRO A 71 -21.47 25.69 -27.79
C PRO A 71 -22.20 25.27 -29.07
N ASP A 72 -22.35 26.17 -30.05
CA ASP A 72 -22.97 25.85 -31.33
C ASP A 72 -22.09 24.89 -32.14
N ASP A 73 -20.77 25.11 -32.14
CA ASP A 73 -19.83 24.18 -32.77
C ASP A 73 -20.01 22.76 -32.19
N ILE A 74 -20.11 22.65 -30.86
CA ILE A 74 -20.31 21.37 -30.17
C ILE A 74 -21.60 20.69 -30.65
N ASN A 75 -22.73 21.40 -30.72
CA ASN A 75 -23.99 20.84 -31.18
C ASN A 75 -23.91 20.37 -32.65
N THR A 76 -23.27 21.15 -33.52
CA THR A 76 -23.02 20.74 -34.92
C THR A 76 -22.22 19.45 -35.00
N LEU A 77 -21.19 19.27 -34.15
CA LEU A 77 -20.40 18.04 -34.12
C LEU A 77 -21.24 16.84 -33.63
N LYS A 78 -22.10 17.03 -32.63
CA LYS A 78 -22.99 15.98 -32.12
C LYS A 78 -23.93 15.47 -33.21
N GLU A 79 -24.62 16.37 -33.91
CA GLU A 79 -25.51 16.02 -35.02
C GLU A 79 -24.76 15.39 -36.19
N GLY A 80 -23.57 15.92 -36.53
CA GLY A 80 -22.71 15.33 -37.54
C GLY A 80 -22.29 13.90 -37.24
N TYR A 81 -22.02 13.57 -35.97
CA TYR A 81 -21.68 12.20 -35.59
C TYR A 81 -22.88 11.25 -35.66
N LYS A 82 -24.09 11.68 -35.23
CA LYS A 82 -25.33 10.91 -35.41
C LYS A 82 -25.59 10.62 -36.88
N LYS A 83 -25.40 11.63 -37.75
CA LYS A 83 -25.54 11.47 -39.19
C LYS A 83 -24.51 10.52 -39.77
N LEU A 84 -23.27 10.53 -39.27
CA LEU A 84 -22.20 9.62 -39.72
C LEU A 84 -22.53 8.14 -39.44
N ILE A 85 -23.10 7.84 -38.28
CA ILE A 85 -23.55 6.47 -37.94
C ILE A 85 -24.72 6.06 -38.85
N SER A 86 -25.69 6.96 -39.02
CA SER A 86 -26.89 6.70 -39.83
C SER A 86 -26.56 6.49 -41.31
N ASP A 87 -25.72 7.35 -41.90
CA ASP A 87 -25.22 7.23 -43.27
C ASP A 87 -24.49 5.90 -43.49
N ARG A 88 -23.73 5.44 -42.49
CA ARG A 88 -23.03 4.16 -42.58
C ARG A 88 -24.01 2.99 -42.57
N ALA A 89 -25.03 3.03 -41.72
CA ALA A 89 -26.08 2.01 -41.69
C ALA A 89 -26.83 1.95 -43.03
N GLU A 90 -27.23 3.10 -43.57
CA GLU A 90 -27.91 3.21 -44.88
C GLU A 90 -27.04 2.68 -46.03
N SER A 91 -25.74 3.01 -46.04
CA SER A 91 -24.77 2.47 -47.01
C SER A 91 -24.70 0.94 -46.94
N LEU A 92 -24.56 0.38 -45.73
CA LEU A 92 -24.47 -1.06 -45.53
C LEU A 92 -25.77 -1.80 -45.88
N LEU A 93 -26.92 -1.15 -45.68
CA LEU A 93 -28.22 -1.65 -46.14
C LEU A 93 -28.28 -1.68 -47.67
N GLY A 94 -27.88 -0.59 -48.34
CA GLY A 94 -27.81 -0.52 -49.81
C GLY A 94 -26.81 -1.50 -50.42
N GLU A 95 -25.75 -1.86 -49.68
CA GLU A 95 -24.79 -2.90 -50.02
C GLU A 95 -25.29 -4.33 -49.70
N ASN A 96 -26.51 -4.49 -49.18
CA ASN A 96 -27.09 -5.75 -48.69
C ASN A 96 -26.24 -6.48 -47.63
N LYS A 97 -25.47 -5.73 -46.82
CA LYS A 97 -24.61 -6.27 -45.76
C LYS A 97 -25.29 -6.35 -44.40
N ILE A 98 -26.34 -5.56 -44.21
CA ILE A 98 -27.23 -5.60 -43.03
C ILE A 98 -28.69 -5.67 -43.49
N THR A 99 -29.58 -6.10 -42.61
CA THR A 99 -31.03 -6.12 -42.86
C THR A 99 -31.66 -4.77 -42.50
N LYS A 100 -32.90 -4.55 -42.96
CA LYS A 100 -33.69 -3.37 -42.61
C LYS A 100 -33.92 -3.27 -41.10
N ASP A 101 -34.21 -4.38 -40.43
CA ASP A 101 -34.41 -4.40 -38.97
C ASP A 101 -33.15 -3.94 -38.21
N ILE A 102 -31.96 -4.36 -38.64
CA ILE A 102 -30.69 -3.91 -38.02
C ILE A 102 -30.49 -2.41 -38.23
N GLU A 103 -30.85 -1.88 -39.39
CA GLU A 103 -30.73 -0.47 -39.72
C GLU A 103 -31.71 0.40 -38.88
N GLU A 104 -32.96 -0.03 -38.76
CA GLU A 104 -33.97 0.62 -37.92
C GLU A 104 -33.58 0.59 -36.43
N ASP A 105 -33.04 -0.53 -35.95
CA ASP A 105 -32.54 -0.66 -34.59
C ASP A 105 -31.37 0.30 -34.29
N ILE A 106 -30.45 0.45 -35.24
CA ILE A 106 -29.33 1.40 -35.13
C ILE A 106 -29.86 2.84 -35.13
N LYS A 107 -30.84 3.17 -35.97
CA LYS A 107 -31.50 4.49 -35.94
C LYS A 107 -32.15 4.76 -34.59
N SER A 108 -32.86 3.79 -34.03
CA SER A 108 -33.47 3.91 -32.69
C SER A 108 -32.44 4.17 -31.59
N LEU A 109 -31.26 3.53 -31.67
CA LEU A 109 -30.14 3.81 -30.77
C LEU A 109 -29.60 5.23 -30.95
N VAL A 110 -29.37 5.66 -32.19
CA VAL A 110 -28.82 6.98 -32.54
C VAL A 110 -29.75 8.12 -32.08
N ASP A 111 -31.07 7.95 -32.19
CA ASP A 111 -32.05 8.93 -31.74
C ASP A 111 -31.97 9.20 -30.23
N LYS A 112 -31.66 8.16 -29.45
CA LYS A 112 -31.50 8.22 -27.98
C LYS A 112 -30.06 8.44 -27.53
N LEU A 113 -29.12 8.53 -28.46
CA LEU A 113 -27.70 8.64 -28.16
C LEU A 113 -27.38 10.02 -27.59
N GLU A 114 -26.82 10.03 -26.38
CA GLU A 114 -26.19 11.21 -25.82
C GLU A 114 -24.72 11.27 -26.26
N ILE A 115 -24.22 12.46 -26.55
CA ILE A 115 -22.86 12.66 -27.07
C ILE A 115 -22.18 13.73 -26.23
N GLU A 116 -21.02 13.42 -25.68
CA GLU A 116 -20.14 14.36 -25.00
C GLU A 116 -18.88 14.57 -25.83
N VAL A 117 -18.61 15.82 -26.21
CA VAL A 117 -17.42 16.15 -27.00
C VAL A 117 -16.23 16.27 -26.05
N ILE A 118 -15.20 15.45 -26.26
CA ILE A 118 -14.00 15.38 -25.42
C ILE A 118 -12.76 15.86 -26.19
N PRO A 119 -11.77 16.46 -25.50
CA PRO A 119 -10.51 16.86 -26.13
C PRO A 119 -9.64 15.64 -26.47
N ASN A 120 -8.94 15.69 -27.60
CA ASN A 120 -7.89 14.73 -27.97
C ASN A 120 -6.50 15.40 -28.09
N VAL A 121 -5.47 14.65 -28.45
CA VAL A 121 -4.10 15.15 -28.62
C VAL A 121 -3.43 14.50 -29.83
N GLY A 122 -2.51 15.23 -30.48
CA GLY A 122 -1.70 14.73 -31.59
C GLY A 122 -2.12 15.31 -32.94
N ILE A 123 -1.84 14.56 -34.00
CA ILE A 123 -2.05 14.96 -35.40
C ILE A 123 -2.99 13.94 -36.06
N GLY A 124 -3.91 14.43 -36.88
CA GLY A 124 -4.87 13.58 -37.59
C GLY A 124 -5.65 14.32 -38.66
N GLN A 125 -6.78 13.72 -39.06
CA GLN A 125 -7.69 14.30 -40.04
C GLN A 125 -9.14 14.13 -39.59
N ALA A 126 -9.81 15.25 -39.33
CA ALA A 126 -11.21 15.29 -38.93
C ALA A 126 -12.12 15.32 -40.17
N ILE A 127 -13.27 14.67 -40.11
CA ILE A 127 -14.31 14.75 -41.14
C ILE A 127 -14.98 16.14 -41.08
N LYS A 128 -15.10 16.79 -42.23
CA LYS A 128 -15.70 18.12 -42.34
C LYS A 128 -17.23 18.02 -42.24
N VAL A 129 -17.81 18.81 -41.36
CA VAL A 129 -19.26 19.02 -41.24
C VAL A 129 -19.60 20.48 -41.56
N ASN A 130 -20.76 20.73 -42.16
CA ASN A 130 -21.26 22.07 -42.38
C ASN A 130 -21.99 22.60 -41.12
N SER A 131 -22.49 23.83 -41.16
CA SER A 131 -23.21 24.46 -40.04
C SER A 131 -24.46 23.70 -39.59
N ASP A 132 -25.10 22.97 -40.51
CA ASP A 132 -26.33 22.22 -40.27
C ASP A 132 -26.06 20.78 -39.79
N GLY A 133 -24.81 20.46 -39.46
CA GLY A 133 -24.40 19.11 -39.05
C GLY A 133 -24.35 18.09 -40.19
N GLN A 134 -24.45 18.52 -41.45
CA GLN A 134 -24.34 17.63 -42.60
C GLN A 134 -22.87 17.36 -42.93
N LEU A 135 -22.58 16.12 -43.32
CA LEU A 135 -21.24 15.67 -43.67
C LEU A 135 -20.88 16.14 -45.09
N GLU A 136 -19.78 16.88 -45.23
CA GLU A 136 -19.30 17.31 -46.54
C GLU A 136 -18.62 16.16 -47.28
N LYS A 137 -18.99 15.95 -48.54
CA LYS A 137 -18.40 14.95 -49.44
C LYS A 137 -17.66 15.62 -50.59
N ASP A 138 -16.56 15.01 -51.02
CA ASP A 138 -15.84 15.31 -52.25
C ASP A 138 -15.78 14.06 -53.15
N ASN A 139 -15.10 14.16 -54.30
CA ASN A 139 -15.00 13.05 -55.27
C ASN A 139 -14.28 11.81 -54.72
N LYS A 140 -13.64 11.88 -53.55
CA LYS A 140 -12.89 10.80 -52.89
C LYS A 140 -13.56 10.29 -51.61
N GLY A 141 -14.76 10.78 -51.28
CA GLY A 141 -15.52 10.37 -50.10
C GLY A 141 -15.81 11.54 -49.17
N TYR A 142 -15.78 11.33 -47.85
CA TYR A 142 -15.95 12.42 -46.90
C TYR A 142 -14.75 13.37 -46.93
N LYS A 143 -15.01 14.67 -47.07
CA LYS A 143 -13.98 15.71 -47.03
C LYS A 143 -13.34 15.73 -45.65
N ARG A 144 -12.01 15.83 -45.59
CA ARG A 144 -11.26 15.86 -44.33
C ARG A 144 -10.43 17.13 -44.18
N VAL A 145 -10.33 17.62 -42.95
CA VAL A 145 -9.50 18.77 -42.56
C VAL A 145 -8.40 18.34 -41.58
N LYS A 146 -7.28 19.06 -41.58
CA LYS A 146 -6.16 18.75 -40.70
C LYS A 146 -6.55 18.98 -39.23
N TYR A 147 -6.16 18.05 -38.37
CA TYR A 147 -6.18 18.19 -36.91
C TYR A 147 -4.73 18.21 -36.41
N SER A 148 -4.41 19.18 -35.55
CA SER A 148 -3.13 19.22 -34.85
C SER A 148 -3.30 19.97 -33.54
N THR A 149 -3.12 19.28 -32.42
CA THR A 149 -3.22 19.93 -31.10
C THR A 149 -2.29 19.28 -30.10
N SER A 150 -1.63 20.10 -29.29
CA SER A 150 -0.88 19.66 -28.12
C SER A 150 -1.71 19.90 -26.86
N ARG A 151 -2.03 18.82 -26.12
CA ARG A 151 -2.76 18.88 -24.85
C ARG A 151 -2.13 17.94 -23.85
N SER A 152 -2.19 18.29 -22.57
CA SER A 152 -1.80 17.38 -21.50
C SER A 152 -2.79 16.22 -21.41
N PRO A 153 -2.33 14.95 -21.35
CA PRO A 153 -3.20 13.81 -21.04
C PRO A 153 -4.01 13.99 -19.74
N VAL A 154 -3.48 14.73 -18.76
CA VAL A 154 -4.19 15.04 -17.50
C VAL A 154 -5.42 15.92 -17.75
N PHE A 155 -5.37 16.81 -18.73
CA PHE A 155 -6.53 17.64 -19.09
C PHE A 155 -7.65 16.78 -19.69
N ILE A 156 -7.29 15.82 -20.55
CA ILE A 156 -8.23 14.84 -21.12
C ILE A 156 -8.80 13.95 -20.01
N PHE A 157 -7.94 13.46 -19.11
CA PHE A 157 -8.33 12.69 -17.93
C PHE A 157 -9.39 13.42 -17.09
N ASN A 158 -9.14 14.69 -16.75
CA ASN A 158 -10.07 15.48 -15.93
C ASN A 158 -11.43 15.72 -16.62
N THR A 159 -11.41 15.88 -17.95
CA THR A 159 -12.65 16.03 -18.73
C THR A 159 -13.48 14.74 -18.67
N ILE A 160 -12.87 13.60 -18.96
CA ILE A 160 -13.54 12.29 -18.93
C ILE A 160 -13.96 11.94 -17.50
N TYR A 161 -13.15 12.27 -16.49
CA TYR A 161 -13.48 12.10 -15.08
C TYR A 161 -14.73 12.86 -14.69
N THR A 162 -14.87 14.12 -15.14
CA THR A 162 -16.04 14.94 -14.81
C THR A 162 -17.32 14.31 -15.38
N ILE A 163 -17.27 13.86 -16.64
CA ILE A 163 -18.39 13.16 -17.29
C ILE A 163 -18.72 11.85 -16.55
N LEU A 164 -17.72 11.00 -16.28
CA LEU A 164 -17.95 9.72 -15.62
C LEU A 164 -18.37 9.86 -14.15
N HIS A 165 -17.91 10.90 -13.45
CA HIS A 165 -18.32 11.20 -12.09
C HIS A 165 -19.83 11.40 -12.00
N ASP A 166 -20.37 12.33 -12.78
CA ASP A 166 -21.80 12.67 -12.82
C ASP A 166 -22.66 11.43 -13.17
N LEU A 167 -22.16 10.56 -14.05
CA LEU A 167 -22.85 9.34 -14.44
C LEU A 167 -22.82 8.27 -13.33
N SER A 168 -21.68 8.10 -12.67
CA SER A 168 -21.45 7.01 -11.71
C SER A 168 -22.29 7.11 -10.42
N GLU A 169 -22.77 8.31 -10.08
CA GLU A 169 -23.58 8.53 -8.87
C GLU A 169 -24.84 7.67 -8.90
N ASN A 170 -25.54 7.65 -10.04
CA ASN A 170 -26.86 7.03 -10.18
C ASN A 170 -26.90 5.80 -11.09
N ASN A 171 -25.79 5.49 -11.78
CA ASN A 171 -25.75 4.43 -12.78
C ASN A 171 -24.72 3.33 -12.47
N GLU A 172 -25.00 2.12 -12.97
CA GLU A 172 -23.99 1.10 -13.23
C GLU A 172 -23.37 1.41 -14.60
N VAL A 173 -22.05 1.60 -14.64
CA VAL A 173 -21.36 2.11 -15.84
C VAL A 173 -20.62 0.97 -16.55
N PHE A 174 -20.97 0.75 -17.81
CA PHE A 174 -20.33 -0.16 -18.74
C PHE A 174 -19.48 0.68 -19.70
N ILE A 175 -18.20 0.36 -19.85
CA ILE A 175 -17.27 1.12 -20.69
C ILE A 175 -16.82 0.25 -21.85
N ASP A 176 -17.10 0.70 -23.07
CA ASP A 176 -16.63 0.09 -24.31
C ASP A 176 -15.29 0.72 -24.74
N LEU A 177 -14.26 -0.11 -24.74
CA LEU A 177 -12.88 0.20 -25.11
C LEU A 177 -12.51 -0.36 -26.49
N THR A 178 -13.48 -0.87 -27.26
CA THR A 178 -13.28 -1.44 -28.60
C THR A 178 -12.77 -0.40 -29.61
N HIS A 179 -13.21 0.85 -29.46
CA HIS A 179 -12.93 1.93 -30.39
C HIS A 179 -12.20 3.10 -29.70
N GLY A 180 -11.81 4.09 -30.49
CA GLY A 180 -11.03 5.24 -30.03
C GLY A 180 -9.52 5.07 -30.28
N THR A 181 -8.77 6.14 -30.02
CA THR A 181 -7.31 6.09 -30.08
C THR A 181 -6.77 5.43 -28.80
N ASN A 182 -5.63 4.74 -28.88
CA ASN A 182 -5.01 4.10 -27.70
C ASN A 182 -4.80 5.08 -26.52
N VAL A 183 -4.56 6.36 -26.81
CA VAL A 183 -4.44 7.41 -25.79
C VAL A 183 -5.77 7.61 -25.07
N LEU A 184 -6.88 7.74 -25.80
CA LEU A 184 -8.21 7.92 -25.19
C LEU A 184 -8.68 6.64 -24.48
N THR A 185 -8.43 5.47 -25.06
CA THR A 185 -8.76 4.17 -24.47
C THR A 185 -8.06 3.99 -23.12
N SER A 186 -6.75 4.24 -23.05
CA SER A 186 -6.00 4.14 -21.79
C SER A 186 -6.43 5.15 -20.73
N ILE A 187 -6.67 6.42 -21.12
CA ILE A 187 -7.18 7.45 -20.20
C ILE A 187 -8.58 7.07 -19.69
N THR A 188 -9.48 6.62 -20.57
CA THR A 188 -10.86 6.24 -20.19
C THR A 188 -10.87 5.02 -19.29
N MET A 189 -10.01 4.04 -19.54
CA MET A 189 -9.83 2.88 -18.66
C MET A 189 -9.34 3.32 -17.26
N ALA A 190 -8.35 4.22 -17.21
CA ALA A 190 -7.81 4.74 -15.94
C ALA A 190 -8.86 5.55 -15.15
N VAL A 191 -9.62 6.42 -15.82
CA VAL A 191 -10.72 7.17 -15.19
C VAL A 191 -11.82 6.22 -14.73
N GLY A 192 -12.28 5.34 -15.61
CA GLY A 192 -13.33 4.37 -15.32
C GLY A 192 -12.98 3.50 -14.12
N ALA A 193 -11.70 3.20 -13.92
CA ALA A 193 -11.20 2.40 -12.80
C ALA A 193 -11.31 3.13 -11.46
N LEU A 194 -11.45 4.45 -11.43
CA LEU A 194 -11.77 5.17 -10.19
C LEU A 194 -13.23 4.94 -9.75
N PHE A 195 -14.06 4.46 -10.66
CA PHE A 195 -15.44 4.09 -10.42
C PHE A 195 -15.59 2.56 -10.43
N LYS A 196 -16.74 2.05 -9.97
CA LYS A 196 -17.07 0.61 -10.05
C LYS A 196 -17.59 0.24 -11.45
N SER A 197 -16.84 0.63 -12.48
CA SER A 197 -17.21 0.40 -13.88
C SER A 197 -16.81 -1.01 -14.34
N ARG A 198 -17.51 -1.52 -15.34
CA ARG A 198 -17.14 -2.74 -16.08
C ARG A 198 -16.57 -2.38 -17.45
N PHE A 199 -15.58 -3.12 -17.93
CA PHE A 199 -14.84 -2.76 -19.15
C PHE A 199 -14.95 -3.87 -20.20
N PHE A 200 -15.21 -3.49 -21.45
CA PHE A 200 -15.39 -4.44 -22.55
C PHE A 200 -14.61 -4.00 -23.77
N ALA A 201 -14.11 -4.95 -24.55
CA ALA A 201 -13.47 -4.71 -25.83
C ALA A 201 -13.75 -5.85 -26.81
N SER A 202 -13.91 -5.54 -28.10
CA SER A 202 -14.10 -6.53 -29.17
C SER A 202 -12.92 -6.49 -30.15
N PRO A 203 -11.87 -7.29 -29.95
CA PRO A 203 -10.63 -7.17 -30.72
C PRO A 203 -10.79 -7.69 -32.16
N ILE A 204 -10.80 -6.78 -33.14
CA ILE A 204 -10.79 -7.12 -34.58
C ILE A 204 -9.41 -6.75 -35.15
N MET A 205 -8.55 -7.76 -35.36
CA MET A 205 -7.12 -7.57 -35.68
C MET A 205 -6.82 -7.43 -37.20
N GLY A 206 -7.83 -7.42 -38.05
CA GLY A 206 -7.69 -7.30 -39.50
C GLY A 206 -9.05 -7.22 -40.19
N ALA A 207 -9.08 -7.22 -41.52
CA ALA A 207 -10.35 -7.39 -42.23
C ALA A 207 -10.96 -8.74 -41.79
N PRO A 208 -12.15 -8.75 -41.17
CA PRO A 208 -12.69 -9.98 -40.61
C PRO A 208 -12.89 -11.00 -41.72
N SER A 209 -12.13 -12.11 -41.65
CA SER A 209 -12.33 -13.30 -42.46
C SER A 209 -13.40 -14.22 -41.85
N GLN A 210 -13.69 -14.01 -40.57
CA GLN A 210 -14.72 -14.68 -39.79
C GLN A 210 -15.90 -13.72 -39.58
N ASP A 211 -17.12 -14.25 -39.58
CA ASP A 211 -18.35 -13.47 -39.40
C ASP A 211 -18.61 -13.07 -37.93
N GLU A 212 -17.73 -13.47 -37.00
CA GLU A 212 -18.01 -13.46 -35.56
C GLU A 212 -16.82 -12.97 -34.69
N VAL A 213 -17.22 -12.22 -33.67
CA VAL A 213 -16.54 -11.39 -32.67
C VAL A 213 -16.71 -11.70 -31.19
N ASP A 214 -15.80 -12.36 -30.47
CA ASP A 214 -15.97 -12.45 -29.01
C ASP A 214 -15.68 -11.10 -28.32
N ILE A 215 -16.62 -10.66 -27.48
CA ILE A 215 -16.44 -9.52 -26.58
C ILE A 215 -15.66 -10.02 -25.36
N VAL A 216 -14.55 -9.35 -25.06
CA VAL A 216 -13.70 -9.65 -23.90
C VAL A 216 -14.02 -8.66 -22.78
N GLU A 217 -14.29 -9.18 -21.57
CA GLU A 217 -14.39 -8.36 -20.37
C GLU A 217 -13.01 -8.13 -19.76
N LEU A 218 -12.63 -6.86 -19.57
CA LEU A 218 -11.33 -6.43 -19.04
C LEU A 218 -11.41 -6.03 -17.56
N THR A 219 -12.58 -6.15 -16.92
CA THR A 219 -12.83 -5.77 -15.53
C THR A 219 -11.88 -6.48 -14.57
N ASP A 220 -11.69 -7.80 -14.74
CA ASP A 220 -10.84 -8.62 -13.87
C ASP A 220 -9.36 -8.19 -13.91
N ILE A 221 -8.89 -7.63 -15.03
CA ILE A 221 -7.52 -7.09 -15.15
C ILE A 221 -7.38 -5.83 -14.29
N VAL A 222 -8.34 -4.92 -14.37
CA VAL A 222 -8.35 -3.68 -13.59
C VAL A 222 -8.41 -3.98 -12.08
N GLU A 223 -9.26 -4.94 -11.68
CA GLU A 223 -9.35 -5.38 -10.30
C GLU A 223 -8.05 -6.03 -9.83
N SER A 224 -7.45 -6.91 -10.63
CA SER A 224 -6.18 -7.57 -10.32
C SER A 224 -5.03 -6.57 -10.14
N MET A 225 -4.96 -5.52 -10.97
CA MET A 225 -3.99 -4.44 -10.81
C MET A 225 -4.18 -3.69 -9.49
N LYS A 226 -5.43 -3.34 -9.14
CA LYS A 226 -5.74 -2.69 -7.86
C LYS A 226 -5.38 -3.60 -6.69
N ASP A 227 -5.70 -4.88 -6.78
CA ASP A 227 -5.44 -5.85 -5.71
C ASP A 227 -3.95 -5.97 -5.44
N SER A 228 -3.14 -6.09 -6.50
CA SER A 228 -1.69 -6.13 -6.41
C SER A 228 -1.09 -4.88 -5.76
N LEU A 229 -1.59 -3.67 -6.10
CA LEU A 229 -1.15 -2.42 -5.47
C LEU A 229 -1.55 -2.33 -3.99
N MET A 230 -2.76 -2.79 -3.66
CA MET A 230 -3.27 -2.81 -2.30
C MET A 230 -2.49 -3.79 -1.41
N ILE A 231 -2.10 -4.96 -1.93
CA ILE A 231 -1.21 -5.89 -1.24
C ILE A 231 0.15 -5.25 -0.96
N VAL A 232 0.77 -4.56 -1.94
CA VAL A 232 2.05 -3.87 -1.70
C VAL A 232 1.89 -2.78 -0.64
N SER A 233 0.83 -1.97 -0.73
CA SER A 233 0.56 -0.91 0.25
C SER A 233 0.32 -1.47 1.65
N SER A 234 -0.38 -2.61 1.76
CA SER A 234 -0.57 -3.35 3.02
C SER A 234 0.75 -3.68 3.69
N ILE A 235 1.73 -4.14 2.92
CA ILE A 235 3.07 -4.49 3.42
C ILE A 235 3.86 -3.23 3.78
N GLU A 236 3.88 -2.22 2.92
CA GLU A 236 4.60 -0.96 3.18
C GLU A 236 4.08 -0.19 4.39
N LYS A 237 2.77 -0.30 4.67
CA LYS A 237 2.10 0.33 5.81
C LYS A 237 1.94 -0.58 7.01
N LEU A 238 2.40 -1.83 6.95
CA LEU A 238 2.23 -2.84 8.00
C LEU A 238 0.76 -2.97 8.46
N ASP A 239 -0.17 -3.03 7.50
CA ASP A 239 -1.61 -2.95 7.76
C ASP A 239 -2.37 -4.00 6.94
N ASP A 240 -2.87 -5.04 7.63
CA ASP A 240 -3.61 -6.17 7.08
C ASP A 240 -4.88 -5.77 6.32
N ARG A 241 -5.50 -4.64 6.65
CA ARG A 241 -6.80 -4.22 6.08
C ARG A 241 -6.72 -3.87 4.60
N TYR A 242 -5.53 -3.53 4.11
CA TYR A 242 -5.29 -3.28 2.69
C TYR A 242 -5.00 -4.59 1.93
N PHE A 243 -4.67 -5.69 2.62
CA PHE A 243 -4.35 -6.95 1.97
C PHE A 243 -5.58 -7.51 1.26
N ARG A 244 -5.40 -7.98 0.03
CA ARG A 244 -6.46 -8.61 -0.78
C ARG A 244 -6.27 -10.10 -0.76
N ASP A 245 -7.11 -10.77 0.02
CA ASP A 245 -7.12 -12.22 0.10
C ASP A 245 -7.63 -12.83 -1.22
N TYR A 246 -6.70 -13.48 -1.93
CA TYR A 246 -6.95 -14.13 -3.21
C TYR A 246 -7.31 -15.62 -3.07
N ILE A 247 -7.35 -16.19 -1.86
CA ILE A 247 -7.62 -17.63 -1.68
C ILE A 247 -9.02 -18.03 -2.14
N SER A 248 -9.98 -17.11 -1.99
CA SER A 248 -11.37 -17.32 -2.41
C SER A 248 -11.49 -17.54 -3.92
N ARG A 249 -10.67 -16.85 -4.73
CA ARG A 249 -10.58 -17.06 -6.17
C ARG A 249 -9.99 -18.43 -6.48
N LEU A 250 -8.88 -18.79 -5.83
CA LEU A 250 -8.19 -20.07 -6.07
C LEU A 250 -9.03 -21.31 -5.73
N LYS A 251 -9.98 -21.20 -4.78
CA LYS A 251 -10.88 -22.31 -4.42
C LYS A 251 -11.73 -22.83 -5.59
N ASN A 252 -12.07 -21.96 -6.54
CA ASN A 252 -12.92 -22.29 -7.69
C ASN A 252 -12.19 -23.08 -8.78
N ILE A 253 -10.85 -23.13 -8.74
CA ILE A 253 -10.06 -23.89 -9.70
C ILE A 253 -10.16 -25.38 -9.38
N ASN A 254 -10.47 -26.21 -10.38
CA ASN A 254 -10.38 -27.66 -10.28
C ASN A 254 -9.07 -28.16 -10.92
N PRO A 255 -8.08 -28.59 -10.13
CA PRO A 255 -6.76 -29.05 -10.63
C PRO A 255 -6.84 -30.30 -11.53
N GLN A 256 -7.94 -31.06 -11.50
CA GLN A 256 -8.11 -32.23 -12.36
C GLN A 256 -8.34 -31.89 -13.84
N ASN A 257 -8.57 -30.61 -14.16
CA ASN A 257 -8.74 -30.16 -15.54
C ASN A 257 -7.41 -29.91 -16.27
N PHE A 258 -6.27 -30.14 -15.62
CA PHE A 258 -4.94 -29.84 -16.14
C PHE A 258 -4.12 -31.12 -16.36
N ASN A 259 -3.06 -31.04 -17.16
CA ASN A 259 -2.12 -32.14 -17.33
C ASN A 259 -1.31 -32.38 -16.03
N ASP A 260 -0.62 -33.51 -15.91
CA ASP A 260 0.04 -33.91 -14.66
C ASP A 260 1.04 -32.87 -14.12
N ASN A 261 1.83 -32.26 -15.01
CA ASN A 261 2.81 -31.23 -14.64
C ASN A 261 2.14 -29.94 -14.16
N GLU A 262 1.12 -29.46 -14.89
CA GLU A 262 0.34 -28.28 -14.54
C GLU A 262 -0.42 -28.49 -13.22
N LYS A 263 -1.07 -29.64 -13.09
CA LYS A 263 -1.83 -30.04 -11.92
C LYS A 263 -0.97 -29.98 -10.65
N GLU A 264 0.25 -30.52 -10.68
CA GLU A 264 1.14 -30.49 -9.51
C GLU A 264 1.43 -29.05 -9.05
N VAL A 265 1.75 -28.15 -9.99
CA VAL A 265 2.06 -26.75 -9.65
C VAL A 265 0.80 -26.01 -9.19
N ILE A 266 -0.34 -26.22 -9.83
CA ILE A 266 -1.62 -25.59 -9.45
C ILE A 266 -2.07 -26.08 -8.08
N ASP A 267 -1.92 -27.36 -7.76
CA ASP A 267 -2.21 -27.91 -6.44
C ASP A 267 -1.36 -27.23 -5.36
N LYS A 268 -0.06 -27.03 -5.63
CA LYS A 268 0.84 -26.31 -4.71
C LYS A 268 0.41 -24.85 -4.53
N ILE A 269 0.12 -24.13 -5.62
CA ILE A 269 -0.33 -22.73 -5.58
C ILE A 269 -1.64 -22.60 -4.81
N LYS A 270 -2.60 -23.50 -5.05
CA LYS A 270 -3.90 -23.50 -4.36
C LYS A 270 -3.76 -23.79 -2.86
N ALA A 271 -2.75 -24.56 -2.47
CA ALA A 271 -2.43 -24.83 -1.07
C ALA A 271 -1.69 -23.68 -0.37
N LYS A 272 -1.22 -22.65 -1.08
CA LYS A 272 -0.57 -21.48 -0.48
C LYS A 272 -1.61 -20.55 0.14
N ASP A 273 -1.75 -20.66 1.46
CA ASP A 273 -2.62 -19.81 2.25
C ASP A 273 -1.93 -18.49 2.65
N PRO A 274 -2.37 -17.33 2.12
CA PRO A 274 -1.80 -16.04 2.51
C PRO A 274 -2.16 -15.62 3.95
N ASN A 275 -3.02 -16.34 4.68
CA ASN A 275 -3.41 -16.00 6.05
C ASN A 275 -2.21 -15.83 6.99
N ARG A 276 -1.12 -16.59 6.81
CA ARG A 276 0.11 -16.42 7.60
C ARG A 276 0.70 -15.01 7.47
N VAL A 277 0.62 -14.43 6.27
CA VAL A 277 1.06 -13.05 6.00
C VAL A 277 0.07 -12.05 6.59
N ILE A 278 -1.24 -12.29 6.41
CA ILE A 278 -2.31 -11.44 6.95
C ILE A 278 -2.19 -11.35 8.48
N ASP A 279 -1.99 -12.48 9.16
CA ASP A 279 -1.81 -12.56 10.61
C ASP A 279 -0.54 -11.85 11.08
N LEU A 280 0.58 -11.96 10.35
CA LEU A 280 1.79 -11.20 10.63
C LEU A 280 1.50 -9.69 10.57
N LEU A 281 0.87 -9.21 9.49
CA LEU A 281 0.53 -7.80 9.32
C LEU A 281 -0.46 -7.33 10.40
N TRP A 282 -1.41 -8.16 10.78
CA TRP A 282 -2.36 -7.88 11.86
C TRP A 282 -1.63 -7.74 13.21
N ASN A 283 -0.71 -8.65 13.53
CA ASN A 283 0.10 -8.57 14.75
C ASN A 283 0.95 -7.30 14.77
N LEU A 284 1.58 -6.96 13.64
CA LEU A 284 2.37 -5.75 13.48
C LEU A 284 1.50 -4.49 13.70
N ARG A 285 0.37 -4.36 13.00
CA ARG A 285 -0.54 -3.21 13.13
C ARG A 285 -1.05 -3.02 14.55
N ASN A 286 -1.44 -4.10 15.23
CA ASN A 286 -2.01 -4.01 16.58
C ASN A 286 -0.95 -3.87 17.68
N GLY A 287 0.33 -4.08 17.37
CA GLY A 287 1.42 -3.99 18.34
C GLY A 287 1.66 -5.27 19.15
N PHE A 288 1.21 -6.43 18.65
CA PHE A 288 1.56 -7.73 19.22
C PHE A 288 2.95 -8.15 18.74
N THR A 289 3.94 -7.38 19.15
CA THR A 289 5.32 -7.43 18.63
C THR A 289 5.98 -8.79 18.84
N VAL A 290 5.76 -9.43 19.99
CA VAL A 290 6.28 -10.78 20.29
C VAL A 290 5.72 -11.82 19.31
N ASN A 291 4.41 -11.82 19.07
CA ASN A 291 3.78 -12.74 18.12
C ASN A 291 4.25 -12.48 16.68
N ALA A 292 4.39 -11.20 16.31
CA ALA A 292 4.91 -10.82 15.00
C ALA A 292 6.32 -11.40 14.78
N ILE A 293 7.26 -11.14 15.70
CA ILE A 293 8.64 -11.65 15.63
C ILE A 293 8.67 -13.19 15.59
N ASN A 294 7.88 -13.86 16.43
CA ASN A 294 7.82 -15.34 16.43
C ASN A 294 7.33 -15.91 15.10
N SER A 295 6.32 -15.28 14.49
CA SER A 295 5.75 -15.74 13.21
C SER A 295 6.63 -15.49 11.98
N MET A 296 7.60 -14.57 12.04
CA MET A 296 8.41 -14.18 10.88
C MET A 296 9.22 -15.33 10.28
N ASN A 297 9.67 -16.31 11.08
CA ASN A 297 10.41 -17.47 10.56
C ASN A 297 9.49 -18.38 9.73
N ASP A 298 8.29 -18.65 10.23
CA ASP A 298 7.29 -19.45 9.53
C ASP A 298 6.81 -18.75 8.25
N VAL A 299 6.65 -17.42 8.30
CA VAL A 299 6.33 -16.60 7.13
C VAL A 299 7.50 -16.61 6.14
N SER A 300 8.75 -16.48 6.58
CA SER A 300 9.92 -16.54 5.70
C SER A 300 10.01 -17.86 4.95
N LYS A 301 9.79 -18.98 5.65
CA LYS A 301 9.70 -20.31 5.03
C LYS A 301 8.58 -20.37 3.99
N TYR A 302 7.37 -19.91 4.36
CA TYR A 302 6.24 -19.84 3.44
C TYR A 302 6.56 -19.03 2.18
N LEU A 303 7.22 -17.87 2.32
CA LEU A 303 7.60 -17.01 1.18
C LEU A 303 8.64 -17.68 0.28
N SER A 304 9.58 -18.44 0.84
CA SER A 304 10.54 -19.22 0.05
C SER A 304 9.82 -20.26 -0.80
N GLU A 305 8.91 -21.04 -0.20
CA GLU A 305 8.14 -22.04 -0.94
C GLU A 305 7.22 -21.39 -1.98
N LEU A 306 6.55 -20.29 -1.63
CA LEU A 306 5.71 -19.53 -2.56
C LEU A 306 6.52 -19.01 -3.75
N LYS A 307 7.74 -18.52 -3.52
CA LYS A 307 8.61 -17.99 -4.57
C LYS A 307 8.95 -19.07 -5.61
N ASP A 308 9.29 -20.26 -5.15
CA ASP A 308 9.64 -21.38 -6.04
C ASP A 308 8.42 -21.83 -6.85
N ASP A 309 7.27 -22.00 -6.20
CA ASP A 309 6.03 -22.41 -6.87
C ASP A 309 5.53 -21.35 -7.88
N VAL A 310 5.62 -20.07 -7.53
CA VAL A 310 5.26 -18.96 -8.43
C VAL A 310 6.24 -18.84 -9.59
N SER A 311 7.52 -19.15 -9.37
CA SER A 311 8.51 -19.19 -10.45
C SER A 311 8.17 -20.28 -11.47
N ASN A 312 7.78 -21.48 -11.00
CA ASN A 312 7.34 -22.57 -11.87
C ASN A 312 6.09 -22.19 -12.66
N LEU A 313 5.07 -21.66 -11.98
CA LEU A 313 3.85 -21.16 -12.63
C LEU A 313 4.17 -20.05 -13.65
N SER A 314 5.09 -19.14 -13.32
CA SER A 314 5.48 -18.06 -14.23
C SER A 314 6.20 -18.57 -15.48
N ASN A 315 6.93 -19.68 -15.39
CA ASN A 315 7.50 -20.33 -16.56
C ASN A 315 6.40 -20.88 -17.47
N PHE A 316 5.33 -21.49 -16.92
CA PHE A 316 4.19 -21.91 -17.73
C PHE A 316 3.55 -20.75 -18.50
N TYR A 317 3.43 -19.56 -17.88
CA TYR A 317 2.93 -18.38 -18.60
C TYR A 317 3.94 -17.76 -19.58
N ARG A 318 5.24 -17.96 -19.40
CA ARG A 318 6.26 -17.56 -20.40
C ARG A 318 6.23 -18.50 -21.62
N GLU A 319 5.96 -19.76 -21.37
CA GLU A 319 5.82 -20.84 -22.35
C GLU A 319 4.34 -21.14 -22.61
N TRP A 320 3.48 -20.11 -22.57
CA TRP A 320 2.01 -20.26 -22.61
C TRP A 320 1.49 -21.12 -23.77
N TYR A 321 2.22 -21.14 -24.88
CA TYR A 321 1.92 -21.93 -26.08
C TYR A 321 1.98 -23.45 -25.85
N ASP A 322 2.70 -23.91 -24.81
CA ASP A 322 2.76 -25.32 -24.39
C ASP A 322 1.74 -25.64 -23.26
N HIS A 323 1.01 -24.62 -22.78
CA HIS A 323 0.09 -24.71 -21.63
C HIS A 323 -1.33 -24.18 -21.93
N PRO A 324 -2.02 -24.67 -22.98
CA PRO A 324 -3.31 -24.15 -23.41
C PRO A 324 -4.43 -24.27 -22.37
N ASN A 325 -4.31 -25.22 -21.42
CA ASN A 325 -5.29 -25.38 -20.33
C ASN A 325 -5.36 -24.16 -19.39
N LEU A 326 -4.32 -23.31 -19.38
CA LEU A 326 -4.26 -22.10 -18.57
C LEU A 326 -4.91 -20.88 -19.23
N GLU A 327 -5.19 -20.92 -20.54
CA GLU A 327 -5.64 -19.73 -21.30
C GLU A 327 -6.94 -19.11 -20.78
N ASN A 328 -7.84 -19.93 -20.25
CA ASN A 328 -9.16 -19.51 -19.77
C ASN A 328 -9.25 -19.38 -18.24
N ILE A 329 -8.13 -19.47 -17.53
CA ILE A 329 -8.09 -19.40 -16.06
C ILE A 329 -7.91 -17.96 -15.61
N LYS A 330 -8.95 -17.38 -15.01
CA LYS A 330 -8.96 -15.99 -14.49
C LYS A 330 -8.66 -15.90 -13.00
N GLU A 331 -8.80 -17.01 -12.29
CA GLU A 331 -8.62 -17.09 -10.84
C GLU A 331 -7.15 -16.97 -10.43
N ILE A 332 -6.22 -17.34 -11.33
CA ILE A 332 -4.77 -17.26 -11.10
C ILE A 332 -4.28 -15.89 -11.58
N VAL A 333 -3.81 -15.08 -10.62
CA VAL A 333 -3.27 -13.74 -10.88
C VAL A 333 -1.83 -13.69 -10.39
N ILE A 334 -0.87 -13.86 -11.30
CA ILE A 334 0.57 -13.94 -11.00
C ILE A 334 1.05 -12.74 -10.17
N SER A 335 0.56 -11.54 -10.49
CA SER A 335 0.99 -10.31 -9.81
C SER A 335 0.62 -10.29 -8.33
N ASN A 336 -0.49 -10.91 -7.91
CA ASN A 336 -0.87 -10.96 -6.49
C ASN A 336 0.13 -11.77 -5.65
N PHE A 337 0.66 -12.86 -6.21
CA PHE A 337 1.68 -13.66 -5.53
C PHE A 337 3.02 -12.92 -5.44
N TYR A 338 3.50 -12.32 -6.53
CA TYR A 338 4.72 -11.51 -6.50
C TYR A 338 4.57 -10.28 -5.58
N SER A 339 3.40 -9.65 -5.53
CA SER A 339 3.10 -8.60 -4.57
C SER A 339 3.22 -9.12 -3.13
N THR A 340 2.71 -10.32 -2.85
CA THR A 340 2.84 -10.98 -1.53
C THR A 340 4.31 -11.23 -1.16
N LEU A 341 5.18 -11.56 -2.11
CA LEU A 341 6.62 -11.76 -1.85
C LEU A 341 7.34 -10.49 -1.36
N ASN A 342 6.73 -9.30 -1.47
CA ASN A 342 7.28 -8.08 -0.86
C ASN A 342 7.35 -8.14 0.67
N VAL A 343 6.64 -9.09 1.32
CA VAL A 343 6.75 -9.32 2.77
C VAL A 343 8.19 -9.58 3.19
N ASN A 344 9.04 -10.14 2.30
CA ASN A 344 10.47 -10.31 2.58
C ASN A 344 11.17 -8.99 3.00
N LYS A 345 10.66 -7.82 2.59
CA LYS A 345 11.20 -6.50 2.99
C LYS A 345 10.93 -6.14 4.46
N ILE A 346 9.97 -6.81 5.09
CA ILE A 346 9.58 -6.57 6.50
C ILE A 346 9.91 -7.76 7.41
N ILE A 347 10.47 -8.84 6.86
CA ILE A 347 11.02 -9.93 7.65
C ILE A 347 12.36 -9.49 8.22
N ILE A 348 12.48 -9.62 9.54
CA ILE A 348 13.65 -9.20 10.30
C ILE A 348 14.51 -10.42 10.63
N SER A 349 15.76 -10.39 10.18
CA SER A 349 16.80 -11.36 10.55
C SER A 349 17.67 -10.77 11.66
N GLY A 350 17.57 -11.28 12.87
CA GLY A 350 18.46 -10.92 13.99
C GLY A 350 18.95 -12.17 14.69
N LYS A 351 20.01 -12.03 15.49
CA LYS A 351 20.59 -13.14 16.25
C LYS A 351 19.67 -13.62 17.37
N ASP A 352 18.93 -12.68 17.96
CA ASP A 352 17.97 -12.92 19.02
C ASP A 352 16.74 -12.00 18.87
N ASP A 353 15.69 -12.27 19.65
CA ASP A 353 14.43 -11.53 19.54
C ASP A 353 14.55 -10.07 20.02
N ILE A 354 15.55 -9.71 20.83
CA ILE A 354 15.77 -8.31 21.25
C ILE A 354 16.31 -7.49 20.08
N GLU A 355 17.28 -8.02 19.34
CA GLU A 355 17.78 -7.40 18.09
C GLU A 355 16.65 -7.29 17.07
N ARG A 356 15.81 -8.33 16.95
CA ARG A 356 14.68 -8.32 16.02
C ARG A 356 13.62 -7.28 16.39
N LEU A 357 13.29 -7.16 17.69
CA LEU A 357 12.41 -6.12 18.20
C LEU A 357 13.01 -4.71 18.01
N ARG A 358 14.34 -4.58 18.12
CA ARG A 358 15.02 -3.30 17.88
C ARG A 358 14.88 -2.84 16.42
N GLU A 359 15.02 -3.77 15.47
CA GLU A 359 14.78 -3.49 14.06
C GLU A 359 13.29 -3.22 13.77
N LEU A 360 12.37 -3.87 14.50
CA LEU A 360 10.93 -3.63 14.37
C LEU A 360 10.54 -2.18 14.71
N VAL A 361 11.25 -1.53 15.64
CA VAL A 361 11.07 -0.08 15.89
C VAL A 361 11.30 0.72 14.60
N GLN A 362 12.33 0.38 13.82
CA GLN A 362 12.61 1.07 12.56
C GLN A 362 11.53 0.82 11.51
N LEU A 363 11.00 -0.41 11.44
CA LEU A 363 9.86 -0.71 10.57
C LEU A 363 8.63 0.14 10.94
N TYR A 364 8.30 0.28 12.23
CA TYR A 364 7.20 1.14 12.66
C TYR A 364 7.44 2.62 12.33
N ILE A 365 8.67 3.11 12.47
CA ILE A 365 9.03 4.49 12.08
C ILE A 365 8.81 4.70 10.58
N ASN A 366 9.29 3.76 9.75
CA ASN A 366 9.17 3.82 8.29
C ASN A 366 7.71 3.77 7.83
N ALA A 367 6.89 2.95 8.49
CA ALA A 367 5.45 2.84 8.24
C ALA A 367 4.63 4.00 8.83
N SER A 368 5.26 4.92 9.57
CA SER A 368 4.59 6.02 10.29
C SER A 368 3.59 5.56 11.37
N ILE A 369 3.84 4.41 12.01
CA ILE A 369 3.05 3.88 13.14
C ILE A 369 3.69 4.33 14.45
N TYR A 370 3.52 5.61 14.77
CA TYR A 370 4.29 6.28 15.82
C TYR A 370 3.97 5.80 17.25
N ASP A 371 2.71 5.43 17.51
CA ASP A 371 2.26 4.92 18.80
C ASP A 371 2.94 3.59 19.16
N LYS A 372 3.05 2.68 18.18
CA LYS A 372 3.72 1.39 18.34
C LYS A 372 5.24 1.54 18.40
N ALA A 373 5.84 2.41 17.57
CA ALA A 373 7.26 2.71 17.64
C ALA A 373 7.68 3.21 19.03
N LEU A 374 6.96 4.19 19.58
CA LEU A 374 7.24 4.77 20.89
C LEU A 374 6.94 3.81 22.05
N SER A 375 5.89 3.01 21.94
CA SER A 375 5.59 1.98 22.95
C SER A 375 6.66 0.90 22.98
N LEU A 376 7.08 0.40 21.82
CA LEU A 376 8.15 -0.60 21.75
C LEU A 376 9.50 -0.02 22.21
N ALA A 377 9.83 1.21 21.82
CA ALA A 377 11.04 1.89 22.29
C ALA A 377 11.07 2.13 23.82
N ARG A 378 9.89 2.16 24.47
CA ARG A 378 9.80 2.23 25.94
C ARG A 378 10.04 0.88 26.59
N GLU A 379 9.43 -0.19 26.08
CA GLU A 379 9.46 -1.52 26.71
C GLU A 379 10.72 -2.33 26.37
N LEU A 380 11.29 -2.13 25.18
CA LEU A 380 12.45 -2.90 24.72
C LEU A 380 13.69 -2.77 25.62
N PRO A 381 14.03 -1.59 26.18
CA PRO A 381 15.13 -1.50 27.15
C PRO A 381 14.90 -2.34 28.42
N VAL A 382 13.65 -2.51 28.86
CA VAL A 382 13.31 -3.40 29.99
C VAL A 382 13.61 -4.86 29.62
N ALA A 383 13.20 -5.30 28.41
CA ALA A 383 13.51 -6.64 27.92
C ALA A 383 15.02 -6.89 27.82
N LYS A 384 15.80 -5.89 27.37
CA LYS A 384 17.27 -5.97 27.34
C LYS A 384 17.86 -6.14 28.73
N CYS A 385 17.41 -5.34 29.71
CA CYS A 385 17.85 -5.46 31.10
C CYS A 385 17.52 -6.85 31.69
N LEU A 386 16.30 -7.35 31.46
CA LEU A 386 15.91 -8.69 31.91
C LEU A 386 16.84 -9.76 31.35
N ASN A 387 17.15 -9.69 30.05
CA ASN A 387 18.05 -10.64 29.39
C ASN A 387 19.47 -10.57 29.96
N ASP A 388 20.00 -9.36 30.21
CA ASP A 388 21.33 -9.16 30.80
C ASP A 388 21.43 -9.76 32.22
N LYS A 389 20.31 -9.75 32.95
CA LYS A 389 20.18 -10.38 34.28
C LYS A 389 19.88 -11.88 34.26
N GLY A 390 19.87 -12.51 33.09
CA GLY A 390 19.65 -13.94 32.92
C GLY A 390 18.18 -14.35 32.74
N GLY A 391 17.28 -13.39 32.53
CA GLY A 391 15.86 -13.60 32.22
C GLY A 391 14.89 -13.06 33.28
N GLY A 392 13.60 -13.12 32.96
CA GLY A 392 12.50 -12.70 33.84
C GLY A 392 11.18 -12.63 33.06
N VAL A 393 10.08 -12.35 33.77
CA VAL A 393 8.73 -12.24 33.20
C VAL A 393 8.26 -10.79 33.28
N PHE A 394 7.60 -10.29 32.24
CA PHE A 394 6.92 -8.99 32.26
C PHE A 394 5.68 -9.05 33.18
N ASP A 395 5.91 -9.03 34.49
CA ASP A 395 4.92 -9.11 35.56
C ASP A 395 5.40 -8.28 36.77
N ASP A 396 4.53 -7.46 37.35
CA ASP A 396 4.82 -6.64 38.53
C ASP A 396 5.25 -7.45 39.77
N ASN A 397 4.97 -8.77 39.77
CA ASN A 397 5.38 -9.71 40.81
C ASN A 397 6.80 -10.27 40.60
N ASP A 398 7.39 -10.14 39.40
CA ASP A 398 8.76 -10.53 39.13
C ASP A 398 9.72 -9.42 39.62
N GLY A 399 10.56 -9.76 40.60
CA GLY A 399 11.50 -8.82 41.21
C GLY A 399 12.53 -8.27 40.23
N THR A 400 12.97 -9.09 39.26
CA THR A 400 13.94 -8.69 38.23
C THR A 400 13.28 -7.71 37.25
N TYR A 401 12.03 -7.96 36.86
CA TYR A 401 11.27 -7.05 36.02
C TYR A 401 11.09 -5.69 36.68
N LYS A 402 10.66 -5.68 37.95
CA LYS A 402 10.39 -4.44 38.68
C LYS A 402 11.65 -3.56 38.78
N GLU A 403 12.79 -4.17 39.08
CA GLU A 403 14.08 -3.47 39.12
C GLU A 403 14.47 -2.92 37.74
N CYS A 404 14.33 -3.73 36.68
CA CYS A 404 14.64 -3.32 35.31
C CYS A 404 13.72 -2.20 34.79
N ASP A 405 12.44 -2.25 35.16
CA ASP A 405 11.45 -1.22 34.83
C ASP A 405 11.78 0.10 35.53
N GLU A 406 12.13 0.07 36.82
CA GLU A 406 12.55 1.24 37.59
C GLU A 406 13.79 1.90 37.00
N ILE A 407 14.85 1.12 36.69
CA ILE A 407 16.08 1.62 36.06
C ILE A 407 15.76 2.29 34.71
N THR A 408 14.95 1.63 33.88
CA THR A 408 14.57 2.15 32.56
C THR A 408 13.78 3.45 32.70
N ASN A 409 12.79 3.49 33.60
CA ASN A 409 12.00 4.67 33.87
C ASN A 409 12.87 5.85 34.34
N ASP A 410 13.85 5.61 35.21
CA ASP A 410 14.74 6.65 35.69
C ASP A 410 15.62 7.23 34.58
N ILE A 411 16.15 6.39 33.69
CA ILE A 411 16.93 6.85 32.53
C ILE A 411 16.05 7.67 31.59
N LEU A 412 14.86 7.16 31.27
CA LEU A 412 13.91 7.82 30.36
C LEU A 412 13.46 9.17 30.93
N ARG A 413 13.05 9.24 32.20
CA ARG A 413 12.59 10.51 32.82
C ARG A 413 13.68 11.58 32.85
N ASN A 414 14.91 11.18 33.16
CA ASN A 414 16.00 12.13 33.36
C ASN A 414 16.68 12.57 32.07
N LYS A 415 16.75 11.71 31.05
CA LYS A 415 17.54 11.97 29.82
C LYS A 415 16.73 11.95 28.53
N HIS A 416 15.68 11.15 28.45
CA HIS A 416 14.92 10.88 27.22
C HIS A 416 13.41 11.01 27.42
N SER A 417 12.99 12.06 28.13
CA SER A 417 11.61 12.22 28.59
C SER A 417 10.61 12.36 27.44
N ALA A 418 11.10 12.73 26.25
CA ALA A 418 10.32 12.79 25.02
C ALA A 418 9.71 11.44 24.62
N ILE A 419 10.44 10.31 24.81
CA ILE A 419 9.89 8.95 24.55
C ILE A 419 8.63 8.75 25.38
N MET A 420 8.71 8.97 26.70
CA MET A 420 7.58 8.76 27.62
C MET A 420 6.44 9.74 27.36
N GLN A 421 6.76 11.03 27.18
CA GLN A 421 5.75 12.07 27.01
C GLN A 421 4.94 11.83 25.72
N LEU A 422 5.62 11.63 24.58
CA LEU A 422 4.95 11.41 23.30
C LEU A 422 4.22 10.06 23.27
N ARG A 423 4.80 9.01 23.88
CA ARG A 423 4.13 7.71 24.03
C ARG A 423 2.80 7.85 24.77
N ASN A 424 2.78 8.52 25.92
CA ASN A 424 1.56 8.68 26.71
C ASN A 424 0.49 9.49 25.96
N TYR A 425 0.90 10.54 25.25
CA TYR A 425 0.00 11.32 24.40
C TYR A 425 -0.67 10.46 23.31
N LEU A 426 0.09 9.59 22.64
CA LEU A 426 -0.44 8.75 21.58
C LEU A 426 -1.25 7.55 22.11
N VAL A 427 -0.82 6.94 23.22
CA VAL A 427 -1.49 5.75 23.80
C VAL A 427 -2.80 6.13 24.48
N HIS A 428 -2.83 7.22 25.25
CA HIS A 428 -4.06 7.64 25.94
C HIS A 428 -4.99 8.50 25.08
N GLY A 429 -4.46 9.12 24.00
CA GLY A 429 -5.25 9.84 23.02
C GLY A 429 -5.91 11.13 23.55
N GLY A 430 -6.95 11.58 22.83
CA GLY A 430 -7.55 12.90 22.99
C GLY A 430 -8.30 13.14 24.31
N LEU A 431 -8.95 12.11 24.86
CA LEU A 431 -9.69 12.20 26.13
C LEU A 431 -8.84 11.65 27.28
N SER A 432 -7.74 12.33 27.56
CA SER A 432 -6.77 11.88 28.56
C SER A 432 -6.33 13.00 29.49
N LYS A 433 -5.85 12.59 30.68
CA LYS A 433 -5.16 13.48 31.62
C LYS A 433 -3.93 14.13 30.99
N ASP A 434 -3.28 13.43 30.06
CA ASP A 434 -2.08 13.91 29.37
C ASP A 434 -2.43 15.06 28.40
N MET A 435 -3.64 15.05 27.82
CA MET A 435 -4.16 16.16 27.00
C MET A 435 -4.80 17.29 27.82
N LYS A 436 -5.01 17.07 29.13
CA LYS A 436 -5.69 17.98 30.06
C LYS A 436 -7.03 18.47 29.50
N THR A 437 -7.79 17.54 28.95
CA THR A 437 -9.03 17.85 28.24
C THR A 437 -10.12 18.31 29.20
N GLU A 438 -10.67 19.50 28.95
CA GLU A 438 -11.80 20.06 29.67
C GLU A 438 -13.11 19.67 28.99
N VAL A 439 -14.13 19.31 29.77
CA VAL A 439 -15.49 19.07 29.31
C VAL A 439 -16.43 20.02 30.02
N ARG A 440 -17.11 20.89 29.27
CA ARG A 440 -18.04 21.87 29.84
C ARG A 440 -19.20 22.11 28.88
N ASN A 441 -20.44 22.03 29.37
CA ASN A 441 -21.66 22.25 28.58
C ASN A 441 -21.77 21.39 27.30
N GLY A 442 -21.21 20.18 27.29
CA GLY A 442 -21.17 19.32 26.10
C GLY A 442 -20.05 19.65 25.11
N GLU A 443 -19.25 20.69 25.35
CA GLU A 443 -18.05 21.02 24.58
C GLU A 443 -16.80 20.37 25.17
N ILE A 444 -15.89 19.95 24.29
CA ILE A 444 -14.62 19.31 24.63
C ILE A 444 -13.49 20.22 24.16
N LYS A 445 -12.59 20.61 25.08
CA LYS A 445 -11.45 21.48 24.78
C LYS A 445 -10.14 20.86 25.26
N ALA A 446 -9.24 20.58 24.33
CA ALA A 446 -7.88 20.15 24.66
C ALA A 446 -7.03 21.34 25.08
N ASN A 447 -6.47 21.30 26.29
CA ASN A 447 -5.60 22.37 26.80
C ASN A 447 -4.13 22.18 26.42
N VAL A 448 -3.77 20.99 25.90
CA VAL A 448 -2.46 20.69 25.35
C VAL A 448 -2.60 20.51 23.83
N GLN A 449 -1.86 21.30 23.05
CA GLN A 449 -1.78 21.13 21.60
C GLN A 449 -0.45 20.47 21.22
N ILE A 450 -0.53 19.33 20.54
CA ILE A 450 0.63 18.63 19.99
C ILE A 450 0.51 18.65 18.48
N SER A 451 1.51 19.21 17.81
CA SER A 451 1.52 19.24 16.35
C SER A 451 1.99 17.89 15.80
N LYS A 452 1.40 17.48 14.68
CA LYS A 452 1.88 16.35 13.88
C LYS A 452 3.39 16.46 13.62
N LYS A 453 3.84 17.65 13.18
CA LYS A 453 5.25 17.92 12.89
C LYS A 453 6.18 17.59 14.05
N LYS A 454 5.83 17.96 15.29
CA LYS A 454 6.66 17.66 16.47
C LYS A 454 6.83 16.16 16.71
N ILE A 455 5.76 15.37 16.54
CA ILE A 455 5.82 13.91 16.66
C ILE A 455 6.69 13.34 15.53
N GLU A 456 6.46 13.75 14.29
CA GLU A 456 7.18 13.23 13.13
C GLU A 456 8.68 13.53 13.18
N GLU A 457 9.07 14.76 13.52
CA GLU A 457 10.47 15.17 13.64
C GLU A 457 11.20 14.36 14.73
N TYR A 458 10.56 14.17 15.89
CA TYR A 458 11.17 13.38 16.96
C TYR A 458 11.27 11.90 16.60
N VAL A 459 10.17 11.29 16.14
CA VAL A 459 10.12 9.84 15.88
C VAL A 459 11.02 9.44 14.71
N LYS A 460 11.08 10.26 13.64
CA LYS A 460 11.95 9.97 12.49
C LYS A 460 13.39 10.42 12.68
N GLY A 461 13.63 11.46 13.50
CA GLY A 461 14.97 12.06 13.66
C GLY A 461 15.77 11.56 14.85
N SER A 462 15.12 11.27 15.98
CA SER A 462 15.80 11.07 17.27
C SER A 462 15.48 9.75 17.96
N LEU A 463 14.29 9.17 17.78
CA LEU A 463 13.82 8.01 18.55
C LEU A 463 14.80 6.83 18.54
N THR A 464 15.30 6.45 17.37
CA THR A 464 16.26 5.35 17.18
C THR A 464 17.55 5.59 17.98
N LYS A 465 18.09 6.82 17.93
CA LYS A 465 19.31 7.20 18.65
C LYS A 465 19.10 7.23 20.16
N ASP A 466 17.97 7.77 20.60
CA ASP A 466 17.63 7.86 22.02
C ASP A 466 17.42 6.45 22.60
N LEU A 467 16.75 5.56 21.86
CA LEU A 467 16.60 4.14 22.22
C LEU A 467 17.96 3.44 22.40
N ASP A 468 18.87 3.61 21.44
CA ASP A 468 20.21 2.99 21.54
C ASP A 468 21.00 3.52 22.73
N ASP A 469 20.91 4.82 23.01
CA ASP A 469 21.57 5.41 24.19
C ASP A 469 20.96 4.91 25.51
N VAL A 470 19.64 4.69 25.58
CA VAL A 470 18.99 4.06 26.75
C VAL A 470 19.49 2.63 26.93
N MET A 471 19.46 1.81 25.88
CA MET A 471 19.90 0.41 25.91
C MET A 471 21.38 0.28 26.33
N ASN A 472 22.26 1.16 25.83
CA ASN A 472 23.67 1.18 26.20
C ASN A 472 23.91 1.61 27.66
N LYS A 473 23.08 2.53 28.18
CA LYS A 473 23.20 3.01 29.57
C LYS A 473 22.77 1.98 30.61
N ILE A 474 21.78 1.15 30.28
CA ILE A 474 21.35 0.02 31.13
C ILE A 474 22.54 -0.90 31.41
N MET A 475 23.36 -1.21 30.40
CA MET A 475 24.58 -2.01 30.57
C MET A 475 25.62 -1.36 31.50
N GLN A 476 25.70 -0.02 31.55
CA GLN A 476 26.68 0.68 32.40
C GLN A 476 26.23 0.81 33.86
N SER A 477 24.93 0.81 34.14
CA SER A 477 24.41 0.75 35.53
C SER A 477 24.73 -0.59 36.22
N GLU A 478 24.89 -1.68 35.46
CA GLU A 478 25.23 -3.01 35.99
C GLU A 478 26.69 -3.13 36.42
N ILE A 479 27.62 -2.51 35.68
CA ILE A 479 29.05 -2.49 36.04
C ILE A 479 29.27 -1.83 37.41
N LYS A 480 28.37 -0.93 37.84
CA LYS A 480 28.43 -0.32 39.18
C LYS A 480 27.94 -1.23 40.31
N PHE A 481 27.19 -2.29 40.03
CA PHE A 481 26.62 -3.18 41.05
C PHE A 481 27.41 -4.48 41.27
N PHE A 482 28.36 -4.82 40.39
CA PHE A 482 29.07 -6.11 40.41
C PHE A 482 30.35 -6.18 41.26
N ILE A 483 30.48 -5.36 42.30
CA ILE A 483 31.52 -5.55 43.33
C ILE A 483 30.84 -5.51 44.70
N PHE A 484 30.65 -6.67 45.34
CA PHE A 484 30.89 -6.91 46.77
C PHE A 484 30.34 -8.28 47.21
N CYS A 485 31.23 -9.24 47.46
CA CYS A 485 30.99 -10.38 48.36
C CYS A 485 32.34 -10.77 48.99
N THR A 486 32.63 -10.30 50.20
CA THR A 486 33.73 -10.85 51.02
C THR A 486 33.19 -11.96 51.91
N PHE A 487 33.56 -13.19 51.58
CA PHE A 487 33.33 -14.38 52.42
C PHE A 487 34.23 -14.29 53.67
N LYS A 488 33.63 -14.33 54.86
CA LYS A 488 34.38 -14.40 56.13
C LYS A 488 34.63 -15.87 56.47
N MET A 489 35.66 -16.49 55.89
CA MET A 489 36.20 -17.74 56.44
C MET A 489 37.20 -17.41 57.56
N ARG A 490 36.80 -17.70 58.80
CA ARG A 490 37.74 -17.84 59.92
C ARG A 490 38.59 -19.08 59.65
N TYR A 491 39.88 -18.90 59.44
CA TYR A 491 41.02 -19.58 60.09
C TYR A 491 42.28 -19.46 59.21
N PHE A 492 43.32 -18.86 59.80
CA PHE A 492 44.73 -18.84 59.36
C PHE A 492 45.09 -18.27 57.98
N LEU A 493 45.29 -16.94 57.91
CA LEU A 493 46.50 -16.25 57.42
C LEU A 493 46.19 -14.74 57.34
N ASN A 494 47.06 -13.90 57.91
CA ASN A 494 46.92 -12.44 57.86
C ASN A 494 47.18 -11.93 56.43
N ILE A 495 46.12 -11.75 55.65
CA ILE A 495 46.13 -10.93 54.42
C ILE A 495 45.04 -9.88 54.59
N TYR A 496 45.45 -8.62 54.79
CA TYR A 496 44.54 -7.48 54.79
C TYR A 496 44.31 -7.05 53.34
N PHE A 497 43.11 -7.30 52.80
CA PHE A 497 42.65 -6.63 51.59
C PHE A 497 42.06 -5.27 51.97
N ILE A 498 42.79 -4.19 51.67
CA ILE A 498 42.27 -2.82 51.79
C ILE A 498 41.42 -2.53 50.55
N ILE A 499 40.13 -2.27 50.72
CA ILE A 499 39.22 -1.83 49.65
C ILE A 499 39.09 -0.31 49.75
N VAL A 500 39.47 0.40 48.68
CA VAL A 500 39.36 1.86 48.55
C VAL A 500 37.99 2.24 47.98
N LEU A 501 37.23 3.07 48.72
CA LEU A 501 35.93 3.60 48.32
C LEU A 501 36.09 4.93 47.56
N ALA A 502 35.84 4.94 46.25
CA ALA A 502 35.68 6.18 45.48
C ALA A 502 34.20 6.60 45.45
N ILE A 503 33.80 7.56 46.29
CA ILE A 503 32.45 8.13 46.32
C ILE A 503 32.46 9.45 45.54
N LYS A 504 31.76 9.52 44.39
CA LYS A 504 31.64 10.75 43.57
C LYS A 504 30.44 11.63 43.94
N ASP A 505 29.90 11.50 45.15
CA ASP A 505 28.72 12.27 45.58
C ASP A 505 28.81 12.64 47.07
N SER A 506 29.09 13.91 47.35
CA SER A 506 29.43 14.42 48.70
C SER A 506 28.25 14.35 49.69
N LYS A 507 27.00 14.24 49.21
CA LYS A 507 25.81 14.17 50.07
C LYS A 507 25.54 12.80 50.68
N ARG A 508 26.13 11.72 50.17
CA ARG A 508 25.99 10.36 50.73
C ARG A 508 27.10 9.97 51.72
N ALA A 509 28.18 10.76 51.82
CA ALA A 509 29.30 10.48 52.72
C ALA A 509 28.99 10.70 54.21
N GLU A 510 28.04 11.58 54.56
CA GLU A 510 27.72 11.86 55.97
C GLU A 510 27.06 10.69 56.71
N LYS A 511 26.43 9.74 56.00
CA LYS A 511 25.85 8.53 56.60
C LYS A 511 26.87 7.45 56.97
N PHE A 512 28.14 7.60 56.56
CA PHE A 512 29.19 6.60 56.82
C PHE A 512 30.13 6.98 57.97
N LYS A 513 29.91 8.12 58.65
CA LYS A 513 30.75 8.59 59.78
C LYS A 513 30.63 7.75 61.06
N GLU A 514 29.67 6.84 61.17
CA GLU A 514 29.42 6.05 62.39
C GLU A 514 30.03 4.64 62.39
N ARG A 515 30.79 4.26 61.35
CA ARG A 515 31.50 2.97 61.33
C ARG A 515 32.95 3.19 60.94
N GLU A 516 33.85 2.60 61.72
CA GLU A 516 35.31 2.67 61.52
C GLU A 516 35.68 2.19 60.11
N PHE A 517 35.86 3.13 59.18
CA PHE A 517 36.45 2.87 57.87
C PHE A 517 37.51 3.94 57.59
N GLN A 518 38.69 3.50 57.16
CA GLN A 518 39.73 4.38 56.61
C GLN A 518 39.36 4.75 55.17
N ILE A 519 39.38 6.03 54.84
CA ILE A 519 39.17 6.54 53.50
C ILE A 519 40.54 6.86 52.90
N ILE A 520 40.86 6.26 51.75
CA ILE A 520 42.04 6.58 50.93
C ILE A 520 41.53 7.23 49.65
N VAL A 521 42.14 8.32 49.20
CA VAL A 521 41.83 8.98 47.93
C VAL A 521 43.02 8.74 46.99
N LEU A 522 42.78 8.17 45.80
CA LEU A 522 43.80 7.89 44.79
C LEU A 522 43.57 8.80 43.58
N GLU A 523 44.61 9.49 43.11
CA GLU A 523 44.51 10.49 42.01
C GLU A 523 44.75 9.91 40.61
N GLU A 524 45.37 8.73 40.42
CA GLU A 524 45.52 8.08 39.11
C GLU A 524 45.47 6.54 39.19
N ILE A 525 44.80 5.89 38.23
CA ILE A 525 44.75 4.43 38.06
C ILE A 525 45.03 4.07 36.60
N GLU A 526 46.01 3.22 36.35
CA GLU A 526 46.27 2.60 35.05
C GLU A 526 45.89 1.11 35.08
N ILE A 527 45.11 0.64 34.09
CA ILE A 527 44.61 -0.74 34.01
C ILE A 527 45.26 -1.45 32.81
N LEU A 528 46.00 -2.53 33.07
CA LEU A 528 46.56 -3.39 32.02
C LEU A 528 45.88 -4.78 32.01
N GLY A 529 45.20 -5.09 30.90
CA GLY A 529 44.81 -6.45 30.53
C GLY A 529 43.51 -7.01 31.15
N LYS A 530 43.02 -8.10 30.55
CA LYS A 530 41.67 -8.68 30.73
C LYS A 530 41.40 -9.34 32.10
N TRP A 531 42.38 -9.41 32.98
CA TRP A 531 42.25 -9.84 34.38
C TRP A 531 43.17 -8.94 35.22
N GLY A 532 42.63 -7.84 35.74
CA GLY A 532 43.43 -6.76 36.33
C GLY A 532 44.00 -7.10 37.70
N VAL A 533 45.34 -7.11 37.80
CA VAL A 533 46.09 -6.98 39.06
C VAL A 533 46.52 -5.52 39.16
N ILE A 534 46.14 -4.84 40.25
CA ILE A 534 46.55 -3.45 40.53
C ILE A 534 47.83 -3.51 41.38
N LEU A 535 48.94 -2.97 40.87
CA LEU A 535 50.16 -2.73 41.64
C LEU A 535 50.17 -1.27 42.10
N VAL A 536 50.23 -1.05 43.42
CA VAL A 536 50.44 0.28 44.00
C VAL A 536 51.91 0.42 44.33
N LYS A 537 52.57 1.47 43.82
CA LYS A 537 53.93 1.84 44.21
C LYS A 537 53.88 2.47 45.61
N GLU A 538 54.59 1.88 46.57
CA GLU A 538 54.88 2.52 47.85
C GLU A 538 55.68 3.79 47.59
N ASN A 539 55.10 4.95 47.90
CA ASN A 539 55.78 6.04 48.59
C ASN A 539 54.76 7.08 49.07
N GLU A 540 54.87 7.40 50.36
CA GLU A 540 54.23 8.51 51.10
C GLU A 540 52.77 8.34 51.55
N ILE A 541 52.56 7.60 52.66
CA ILE A 541 51.37 7.72 53.51
C ILE A 541 51.75 8.48 54.80
N PRO A 542 51.23 9.69 55.06
CA PRO A 542 51.39 10.34 56.36
C PRO A 542 50.37 9.78 57.36
N ILE A 543 50.87 9.18 58.45
CA ILE A 543 50.06 8.70 59.58
C ILE A 543 49.64 9.90 60.44
N VAL A 544 48.35 10.26 60.45
CA VAL A 544 47.79 11.18 61.46
C VAL A 544 47.20 10.38 62.61
N LYS A 545 47.95 10.27 63.72
CA LYS A 545 47.41 9.84 65.03
C LYS A 545 46.79 11.05 65.74
N ARG A 546 45.48 11.05 66.01
CA ARG A 546 44.89 11.90 67.06
C ARG A 546 44.47 11.04 68.26
N ARG A 547 45.14 11.29 69.39
CA ARG A 547 44.73 10.89 70.75
C ARG A 547 43.50 11.70 71.14
N ALA A 548 42.48 11.03 71.68
CA ALA A 548 41.49 11.67 72.53
C ALA A 548 42.08 11.88 73.94
N MET A 549 41.97 13.09 74.48
CA MET A 549 41.93 13.33 75.92
C MET A 549 40.89 14.42 76.22
N HIS A 550 40.16 14.19 77.31
CA HIS A 550 39.13 15.02 77.91
C HIS A 550 39.55 16.47 78.19
N GLY A 551 38.54 17.35 78.18
CA GLY A 551 38.57 18.76 78.53
C GLY A 551 37.36 19.46 77.93
#